data_AF-A0A2T0RX73-F1
#
_entry.id   AF-A0A2T0RX73-F1
#
_cell.length_a   1.000
_cell.length_b   1.000
_cell.length_c   1.000
_cell.angle_alpha   90.00
_cell.angle_beta   90.00
_cell.angle_gamma   90.00
#
_symmetry.space_group_name_H-M   'P 1'
#
loop_
_entity.id
_entity.type
_entity.pdbx_description
1 polymer ?
#
loop_
_entity_poly.entity_id
_entity_poly.type
_entity_poly.pdbx_seq_one_letter_code
_entity_poly.pdbx_strand_id
1 'polypeptide(L)'
;MSFSPPASVSLRLPQDWAELDPRAGDLAADLRRAVEARWAAHDLISTERLVALLTPPARELRRQGEQAYVVVVGLYTDVVPVAGSTEPLVVTAHAMLSMSPPVGSLDDVRRDLGEAAETVTLPSGPAVRLSGPVPVPAPDGPGAAYRRWYVVPVPGTDRVATLAFLTPNTELADVFNDVFDAVADSLTFGWKD
;
A
#
# COMPACT_ATOMS: atom_id res chain seq x y z
N MET A 1 -5.08 -22.88 -23.79
CA MET A 1 -3.90 -23.35 -23.02
C MET A 1 -4.22 -23.16 -21.55
N SER A 2 -4.19 -24.21 -20.74
CA SER A 2 -4.35 -24.10 -19.29
C SER A 2 -2.98 -23.81 -18.70
N PHE A 3 -2.78 -22.63 -18.11
CA PHE A 3 -1.54 -22.31 -17.40
C PHE A 3 -1.59 -22.92 -16.00
N SER A 4 -0.47 -23.48 -15.54
CA SER A 4 -0.32 -23.82 -14.12
C SER A 4 -0.35 -22.54 -13.28
N PRO A 5 -0.97 -22.57 -12.09
CA PRO A 5 -0.95 -21.43 -11.18
C PRO A 5 0.49 -21.08 -10.78
N PRO A 6 0.82 -19.79 -10.59
CA PRO A 6 2.14 -19.40 -10.13
C PRO A 6 2.39 -19.93 -8.71
N ALA A 7 3.63 -20.31 -8.45
CA ALA A 7 4.10 -20.78 -7.16
C ALA A 7 4.44 -19.65 -6.20
N SER A 8 4.71 -18.45 -6.73
CA SER A 8 5.01 -17.25 -5.94
C SER A 8 4.48 -15.98 -6.59
N VAL A 9 4.30 -14.96 -5.78
CA VAL A 9 4.06 -13.58 -6.20
C VAL A 9 5.04 -12.69 -5.44
N SER A 10 5.64 -11.73 -6.12
CA SER A 10 6.63 -10.83 -5.53
C SER A 10 6.44 -9.40 -6.01
N LEU A 11 6.87 -8.46 -5.16
CA LEU A 11 6.83 -7.03 -5.38
C LEU A 11 8.19 -6.45 -4.95
N ARG A 12 8.68 -5.42 -5.65
CA ARG A 12 9.87 -4.68 -5.22
C ARG A 12 9.43 -3.35 -4.61
N LEU A 13 9.82 -3.13 -3.37
CA LEU A 13 9.68 -1.83 -2.72
C LEU A 13 10.95 -0.99 -2.98
N PRO A 14 10.84 0.35 -3.05
CA PRO A 14 12.02 1.21 -3.10
C PRO A 14 12.89 1.01 -1.86
N GLN A 15 14.21 1.22 -1.99
CA GLN A 15 15.18 0.92 -0.93
C GLN A 15 14.88 1.60 0.41
N ASP A 16 14.29 2.80 0.39
CA ASP A 16 13.98 3.57 1.59
C ASP A 16 12.68 3.16 2.29
N TRP A 17 11.98 2.14 1.77
CA TRP A 17 10.77 1.62 2.37
C TRP A 17 11.11 0.52 3.37
N ALA A 18 10.50 0.59 4.54
CA ALA A 18 10.52 -0.48 5.51
C ALA A 18 9.48 -1.55 5.12
N GLU A 19 9.89 -2.81 5.08
CA GLU A 19 8.97 -3.93 4.99
C GLU A 19 8.47 -4.27 6.40
N LEU A 20 7.14 -4.28 6.58
CA LEU A 20 6.47 -4.63 7.83
C LEU A 20 6.04 -6.09 7.78
N ASP A 21 5.99 -6.76 8.94
CA ASP A 21 5.54 -8.15 8.98
C ASP A 21 4.02 -8.21 8.76
N PRO A 22 3.54 -8.79 7.64
CA PRO A 22 2.11 -8.88 7.35
C PRO A 22 1.35 -9.75 8.38
N ARG A 23 2.06 -10.60 9.13
CA ARG A 23 1.51 -11.49 10.16
C ARG A 23 1.57 -10.89 11.56
N ALA A 24 2.16 -9.71 11.73
CA ALA A 24 2.26 -9.07 13.04
C ALA A 24 0.87 -8.76 13.61
N GLY A 25 0.55 -9.41 14.73
CA GLY A 25 -0.72 -9.23 15.46
C GLY A 25 -0.86 -7.85 16.12
N ASP A 26 0.26 -7.16 16.36
CA ASP A 26 0.27 -5.80 16.92
C ASP A 26 0.88 -4.81 15.92
N LEU A 27 0.01 -4.13 15.17
CA LEU A 27 0.38 -3.10 14.21
C LEU A 27 1.16 -1.94 14.85
N ALA A 28 0.77 -1.52 16.05
CA ALA A 28 1.38 -0.35 16.68
C ALA A 28 2.81 -0.67 17.14
N ALA A 29 3.04 -1.87 17.65
CA ALA A 29 4.38 -2.35 17.97
C ALA A 29 5.25 -2.47 16.72
N ASP A 30 4.70 -2.98 15.60
CA ASP A 30 5.45 -3.14 14.36
C ASP A 30 5.83 -1.78 13.72
N LEU A 31 4.88 -0.84 13.67
CA LEU A 31 5.15 0.54 13.25
C LEU A 31 6.20 1.21 14.14
N ARG A 32 6.12 1.03 15.46
CA ARG A 32 7.13 1.56 16.38
C ARG A 32 8.52 1.03 16.06
N ARG A 33 8.68 -0.28 15.85
CA ARG A 33 9.98 -0.86 15.46
C ARG A 33 10.50 -0.28 14.15
N ALA A 34 9.65 -0.15 13.14
CA ALA A 34 10.03 0.43 11.85
C ALA A 34 10.44 1.90 11.99
N VAL A 35 9.72 2.68 12.80
CA VAL A 35 10.05 4.07 13.10
C VAL A 35 11.37 4.15 13.87
N GLU A 36 11.56 3.37 14.92
CA GLU A 36 12.81 3.39 15.72
C GLU A 36 14.02 3.01 14.87
N ALA A 37 13.91 1.98 14.04
CA ALA A 37 15.00 1.56 13.16
C ALA A 37 15.46 2.67 12.19
N ARG A 38 14.54 3.54 11.76
CA ARG A 38 14.82 4.61 10.79
C ARG A 38 15.11 5.97 11.45
N TRP A 39 14.43 6.29 12.54
CA TRP A 39 14.35 7.63 13.11
C TRP A 39 14.86 7.77 14.54
N ALA A 40 15.31 6.70 15.22
CA ALA A 40 15.72 6.78 16.63
C ALA A 40 16.84 7.80 16.93
N ALA A 41 17.64 8.19 15.93
CA ALA A 41 18.70 9.19 16.07
C ALA A 41 18.27 10.65 15.81
N HIS A 42 17.01 10.89 15.44
CA HIS A 42 16.51 12.23 15.08
C HIS A 42 15.61 12.80 16.18
N ASP A 43 15.78 14.09 16.48
CA ASP A 43 15.01 14.83 17.49
C ASP A 43 13.88 15.69 16.89
N LEU A 44 13.65 15.59 15.58
CA LEU A 44 12.65 16.40 14.86
C LEU A 44 11.21 16.06 15.26
N ILE A 45 10.92 14.81 15.61
CA ILE A 45 9.60 14.33 16.00
C ILE A 45 9.75 13.15 16.96
N SER A 46 8.87 13.04 17.95
CA SER A 46 8.88 11.87 18.84
C SER A 46 8.39 10.62 18.12
N THR A 47 8.96 9.47 18.48
CA THR A 47 8.50 8.16 18.01
C THR A 47 7.00 7.99 18.23
N GLU A 48 6.47 8.41 19.37
CA GLU A 48 5.04 8.31 19.70
C GLU A 48 4.18 9.11 18.74
N ARG A 49 4.57 10.35 18.42
CA ARG A 49 3.80 11.20 17.49
C ARG A 49 3.86 10.63 16.08
N LEU A 50 5.03 10.17 15.63
CA LEU A 50 5.18 9.58 14.30
C LEU A 50 4.35 8.29 14.17
N VAL A 51 4.38 7.40 15.16
CA VAL A 51 3.54 6.20 15.19
C VAL A 51 2.05 6.55 15.19
N ALA A 52 1.64 7.59 15.92
CA ALA A 52 0.25 8.05 15.94
C ALA A 52 -0.22 8.55 14.56
N LEU A 53 0.65 9.21 13.79
CA LEU A 53 0.35 9.66 12.42
C LEU A 53 0.26 8.49 11.43
N LEU A 54 1.11 7.47 11.60
CA LEU A 54 1.18 6.30 10.71
C LEU A 54 0.07 5.26 10.96
N THR A 55 -0.44 5.19 12.19
CA THR A 55 -1.37 4.12 12.58
C THR A 55 -2.69 4.15 11.80
N PRO A 56 -3.40 5.28 11.63
CA PRO A 56 -4.66 5.29 10.90
C PRO A 56 -4.57 4.82 9.44
N PRO A 57 -3.64 5.30 8.59
CA PRO A 57 -3.53 4.82 7.22
C PRO A 57 -3.13 3.33 7.17
N ALA A 58 -2.23 2.88 8.04
CA ALA A 58 -1.89 1.45 8.13
C ALA A 58 -3.09 0.57 8.52
N ARG A 59 -3.95 1.03 9.44
CA ARG A 59 -5.19 0.32 9.80
C ARG A 59 -6.17 0.28 8.65
N GLU A 60 -6.37 1.38 7.94
CA GLU A 60 -7.28 1.41 6.79
C GLU A 60 -6.81 0.45 5.70
N LEU A 61 -5.51 0.39 5.43
CA LEU A 61 -4.94 -0.55 4.47
C LEU A 61 -5.14 -2.01 4.90
N ARG A 62 -4.89 -2.33 6.19
CA ARG A 62 -5.13 -3.68 6.73
C ARG A 62 -6.61 -4.07 6.70
N ARG A 63 -7.51 -3.15 7.02
CA ARG A 63 -8.97 -3.37 6.96
C ARG A 63 -9.41 -3.79 5.57
N GLN A 64 -8.84 -3.17 4.54
CA GLN A 64 -9.10 -3.53 3.14
C GLN A 64 -8.55 -4.91 2.76
N GLY A 65 -7.54 -5.40 3.48
CA GLY A 65 -6.93 -6.71 3.30
C GLY A 65 -7.50 -7.83 4.19
N GLU A 66 -8.51 -7.56 5.04
CA GLU A 66 -8.99 -8.52 6.07
C GLU A 66 -9.44 -9.87 5.51
N GLN A 67 -9.99 -9.89 4.30
CA GLN A 67 -10.44 -11.12 3.63
C GLN A 67 -9.39 -11.75 2.72
N ALA A 68 -8.20 -11.14 2.62
CA ALA A 68 -7.16 -11.52 1.70
C ALA A 68 -5.94 -12.08 2.44
N TYR A 69 -5.17 -12.92 1.74
CA TYR A 69 -3.87 -13.35 2.20
C TYR A 69 -2.85 -12.23 1.92
N VAL A 70 -2.40 -11.53 2.96
CA VAL A 70 -1.40 -10.45 2.83
C VAL A 70 -0.01 -11.04 2.60
N VAL A 71 0.67 -10.57 1.55
CA VAL A 71 1.99 -11.05 1.11
C VAL A 71 3.08 -10.08 1.52
N VAL A 72 2.91 -8.78 1.24
CA VAL A 72 3.89 -7.72 1.51
C VAL A 72 3.19 -6.53 2.14
N VAL A 73 3.81 -5.91 3.11
CA VAL A 73 3.41 -4.59 3.63
C VAL A 73 4.64 -3.68 3.63
N GLY A 74 4.53 -2.52 3.01
CA GLY A 74 5.59 -1.52 2.92
C GLY A 74 5.20 -0.21 3.59
N LEU A 75 6.16 0.44 4.22
CA LEU A 75 6.02 1.75 4.84
C LEU A 75 7.17 2.66 4.39
N TYR A 76 6.82 3.78 3.78
CA TYR A 76 7.71 4.92 3.62
C TYR A 76 7.37 5.99 4.64
N THR A 77 8.41 6.57 5.23
CA THR A 77 8.29 7.71 6.13
C THR A 77 9.52 8.61 6.01
N ASP A 78 9.27 9.91 5.87
CA ASP A 78 10.26 10.96 5.88
C ASP A 78 9.81 12.14 6.76
N VAL A 79 10.76 12.78 7.42
CA VAL A 79 10.53 13.90 8.34
C VAL A 79 11.40 15.06 7.92
N VAL A 80 10.78 16.08 7.36
CA VAL A 80 11.46 17.22 6.75
C VAL A 80 11.28 18.47 7.63
N PRO A 81 12.36 19.11 8.09
CA PRO A 81 12.25 20.38 8.81
C PRO A 81 11.74 21.47 7.87
N VAL A 82 10.77 22.27 8.33
CA VAL A 82 10.19 23.37 7.55
C VAL A 82 10.68 24.70 8.13
N ALA A 83 11.36 25.50 7.31
CA ALA A 83 11.87 26.80 7.72
C ALA A 83 10.71 27.70 8.22
N GLY A 84 10.83 28.19 9.46
CA GLY A 84 9.80 29.03 10.08
C GLY A 84 8.63 28.29 10.71
N SER A 85 8.64 26.95 10.72
CA SER A 85 7.67 26.11 11.44
C SER A 85 8.31 25.48 12.67
N THR A 86 7.53 25.33 13.75
CA THR A 86 7.93 24.52 14.92
C THR A 86 7.65 23.04 14.72
N GLU A 87 6.81 22.68 13.74
CA GLU A 87 6.48 21.29 13.42
C GLU A 87 7.12 20.88 12.08
N PRO A 88 7.76 19.70 12.00
CA PRO A 88 8.27 19.20 10.73
C PRO A 88 7.13 18.72 9.83
N LEU A 89 7.40 18.68 8.52
CA LEU A 89 6.56 17.98 7.57
C LEU A 89 6.82 16.48 7.67
N VAL A 90 5.75 15.70 7.82
CA VAL A 90 5.82 14.23 7.85
C VAL A 90 5.24 13.71 6.54
N VAL A 91 6.09 13.08 5.73
CA VAL A 91 5.74 12.52 4.43
C VAL A 91 5.67 11.00 4.56
N THR A 92 4.53 10.40 4.23
CA THR A 92 4.32 8.96 4.46
C THR A 92 3.54 8.32 3.33
N ALA A 93 3.87 7.06 3.05
CA ALA A 93 3.10 6.22 2.16
C ALA A 93 3.12 4.77 2.64
N HIS A 94 2.03 4.07 2.41
CA HIS A 94 1.85 2.68 2.75
C HIS A 94 1.59 1.89 1.47
N ALA A 95 2.11 0.67 1.41
CA ALA A 95 1.85 -0.29 0.35
C ALA A 95 1.44 -1.62 0.96
N MET A 96 0.53 -2.33 0.31
CA MET A 96 0.15 -3.69 0.68
C MET A 96 -0.11 -4.49 -0.58
N LEU A 97 0.55 -5.64 -0.69
CA LEU A 97 0.21 -6.67 -1.66
C LEU A 97 -0.58 -7.76 -0.94
N SER A 98 -1.77 -8.08 -1.46
CA SER A 98 -2.60 -9.16 -0.94
C SER A 98 -3.16 -10.04 -2.06
N MET A 99 -3.53 -11.26 -1.70
CA MET A 99 -4.14 -12.24 -2.58
C MET A 99 -5.58 -12.52 -2.15
N SER A 100 -6.52 -12.32 -3.06
CA SER A 100 -7.92 -12.59 -2.77
C SER A 100 -8.20 -14.09 -2.60
N PRO A 101 -9.29 -14.46 -1.92
CA PRO A 101 -10.00 -15.70 -2.21
C PRO A 101 -10.40 -15.77 -3.70
N PRO A 102 -10.87 -16.93 -4.20
CA PRO A 102 -11.54 -17.01 -5.49
C PRO A 102 -12.54 -15.86 -5.71
N VAL A 103 -12.36 -15.13 -6.79
CA VAL A 103 -13.26 -14.12 -7.34
C VAL A 103 -13.82 -14.64 -8.67
N GLY A 104 -14.88 -14.02 -9.19
CA GLY A 104 -15.43 -14.38 -10.50
C GLY A 104 -14.47 -13.99 -11.63
N SER A 105 -14.80 -12.93 -12.36
CA SER A 105 -13.94 -12.37 -13.40
C SER A 105 -13.35 -11.01 -13.00
N LEU A 106 -12.30 -10.58 -13.70
CA LEU A 106 -11.77 -9.21 -13.54
C LEU A 106 -12.83 -8.14 -13.88
N ASP A 107 -13.75 -8.45 -14.80
CA ASP A 107 -14.88 -7.57 -15.14
C ASP A 107 -15.88 -7.44 -13.99
N ASP A 108 -16.11 -8.50 -13.23
CA ASP A 108 -16.94 -8.44 -12.02
C ASP A 108 -16.25 -7.60 -10.94
N VAL A 109 -14.94 -7.79 -10.74
CA VAL A 109 -14.17 -6.96 -9.82
C VAL A 109 -14.20 -5.49 -10.23
N ARG A 110 -14.04 -5.18 -11.52
CA ARG A 110 -14.15 -3.81 -12.03
C ARG A 110 -15.53 -3.22 -11.76
N ARG A 111 -16.59 -4.00 -11.99
CA ARG A 111 -17.98 -3.58 -11.73
C ARG A 111 -18.19 -3.27 -10.24
N ASP A 112 -17.64 -4.10 -9.36
CA ASP A 112 -17.73 -3.92 -7.91
C ASP A 112 -16.93 -2.70 -7.42
N LEU A 113 -15.81 -2.38 -8.07
CA LEU A 113 -15.03 -1.17 -7.81
C LEU A 113 -15.70 0.12 -8.32
N GLY A 114 -16.65 -0.01 -9.25
CA GLY A 114 -17.47 1.08 -9.77
C GLY A 114 -16.88 1.83 -10.97
N GLU A 115 -17.59 2.86 -11.43
CA GLU A 115 -17.30 3.59 -12.69
C GLU A 115 -15.95 4.31 -12.71
N ALA A 116 -15.37 4.61 -11.54
CA ALA A 116 -14.04 5.24 -11.44
C ALA A 116 -12.89 4.24 -11.67
N ALA A 117 -13.19 2.95 -11.85
CA ALA A 117 -12.20 1.92 -12.10
C ALA A 117 -11.79 1.91 -13.58
N GLU A 118 -10.48 2.03 -13.81
CA GLU A 118 -9.87 2.10 -15.14
C GLU A 118 -9.14 0.80 -15.48
N THR A 119 -9.16 0.39 -16.75
CA THR A 119 -8.29 -0.71 -17.20
C THR A 119 -6.93 -0.16 -17.61
N VAL A 120 -5.87 -0.76 -17.07
CA VAL A 120 -4.47 -0.45 -17.40
C VAL A 120 -3.74 -1.73 -17.78
N THR A 121 -2.54 -1.61 -18.33
CA THR A 121 -1.65 -2.75 -18.59
C THR A 121 -0.38 -2.57 -17.79
N LEU A 122 -0.10 -3.54 -16.91
CA LEU A 122 1.17 -3.65 -16.20
C LEU A 122 2.06 -4.66 -16.94
N PRO A 123 3.38 -4.70 -16.66
CA PRO A 123 4.26 -5.77 -17.13
C PRO A 123 3.78 -7.18 -16.74
N SER A 124 3.04 -7.31 -15.64
CA SER A 124 2.42 -8.56 -15.18
C SER A 124 1.12 -8.93 -15.90
N GLY A 125 0.57 -8.04 -16.73
CA GLY A 125 -0.65 -8.26 -17.51
C GLY A 125 -1.70 -7.16 -17.35
N PRO A 126 -2.92 -7.37 -17.89
CA PRO A 126 -4.04 -6.46 -17.70
C PRO A 126 -4.39 -6.30 -16.23
N ALA A 127 -4.71 -5.08 -15.83
CA ALA A 127 -5.08 -4.76 -14.45
C ALA A 127 -6.24 -3.75 -14.42
N VAL A 128 -6.94 -3.71 -13.29
CA VAL A 128 -7.89 -2.65 -12.96
C VAL A 128 -7.22 -1.71 -11.97
N ARG A 129 -7.23 -0.41 -12.27
CA ARG A 129 -6.72 0.64 -11.40
C ARG A 129 -7.88 1.45 -10.84
N LEU A 130 -7.84 1.74 -9.54
CA LEU A 130 -8.76 2.67 -8.89
C LEU A 130 -7.95 3.66 -8.07
N SER A 131 -8.23 4.95 -8.23
CA SER A 131 -7.59 5.99 -7.43
C SER A 131 -8.61 6.96 -6.86
N GLY A 132 -8.29 7.61 -5.75
CA GLY A 132 -9.11 8.68 -5.21
C GLY A 132 -8.94 8.88 -3.70
N PRO A 133 -9.55 9.94 -3.16
CA PRO A 133 -9.55 10.19 -1.73
C PRO A 133 -10.40 9.15 -1.00
N VAL A 134 -9.96 8.78 0.19
CA VAL A 134 -10.71 7.96 1.14
C VAL A 134 -10.67 8.59 2.53
N PRO A 135 -11.76 8.50 3.31
CA PRO A 135 -11.76 9.00 4.69
C PRO A 135 -10.82 8.13 5.54
N VAL A 136 -9.93 8.77 6.28
CA VAL A 136 -9.04 8.11 7.25
C VAL A 136 -9.04 8.96 8.51
N PRO A 137 -9.20 8.38 9.72
CA PRO A 137 -9.10 9.14 10.95
C PRO A 137 -7.73 9.86 11.04
N ALA A 138 -7.71 11.13 11.40
CA ALA A 138 -6.50 11.83 11.78
C ALA A 138 -6.46 12.00 13.31
N PRO A 139 -5.28 12.22 13.92
CA PRO A 139 -5.19 12.46 15.36
C PRO A 139 -6.08 13.63 15.83
N ASP A 140 -6.25 14.64 14.99
CA ASP A 140 -6.89 15.92 15.33
C ASP A 140 -8.31 16.05 14.74
N GLY A 141 -8.88 14.97 14.18
CA GLY A 141 -10.24 14.95 13.64
C GLY A 141 -10.42 14.08 12.40
N PRO A 142 -11.46 14.32 11.58
CA PRO A 142 -11.60 13.63 10.30
C PRO A 142 -10.43 14.00 9.38
N GLY A 143 -9.81 12.98 8.79
CA GLY A 143 -8.76 13.14 7.79
C GLY A 143 -9.14 12.49 6.46
N ALA A 144 -8.30 12.73 5.47
CA ALA A 144 -8.38 12.06 4.18
C ALA A 144 -7.01 11.49 3.83
N ALA A 145 -7.01 10.39 3.11
CA ALA A 145 -5.84 9.87 2.45
C ALA A 145 -6.13 9.70 0.96
N TYR A 146 -5.11 9.82 0.14
CA TYR A 146 -5.18 9.44 -1.25
C TYR A 146 -4.82 7.97 -1.37
N ARG A 147 -5.66 7.25 -2.11
CA ARG A 147 -5.54 5.81 -2.35
C ARG A 147 -5.30 5.56 -3.82
N ARG A 148 -4.44 4.60 -4.12
CA ARG A 148 -4.28 4.02 -5.46
C ARG A 148 -4.20 2.50 -5.36
N TRP A 149 -5.02 1.81 -6.12
CA TRP A 149 -5.10 0.35 -6.14
C TRP A 149 -4.85 -0.19 -7.54
N TYR A 150 -4.21 -1.35 -7.59
CA TYR A 150 -4.12 -2.20 -8.76
C TYR A 150 -4.70 -3.56 -8.41
N VAL A 151 -5.59 -4.06 -9.25
CA VAL A 151 -6.12 -5.42 -9.16
C VAL A 151 -5.72 -6.19 -10.41
N VAL A 152 -4.92 -7.23 -10.22
CA VAL A 152 -4.25 -7.97 -11.29
C VAL A 152 -4.70 -9.44 -11.22
N PRO A 153 -5.24 -10.03 -12.30
CA PRO A 153 -5.53 -11.46 -12.33
C PRO A 153 -4.29 -12.30 -12.05
N VAL A 154 -4.43 -13.32 -11.21
CA VAL A 154 -3.38 -14.30 -11.00
C VAL A 154 -3.45 -15.35 -12.10
N PRO A 155 -2.41 -15.52 -12.94
CA PRO A 155 -2.46 -16.43 -14.08
C PRO A 155 -2.85 -17.87 -13.69
N GLY A 156 -3.75 -18.48 -14.47
CA GLY A 156 -4.17 -19.87 -14.24
C GLY A 156 -5.04 -20.10 -13.00
N THR A 157 -5.60 -19.05 -12.41
CA THR A 157 -6.48 -19.15 -11.22
C THR A 157 -7.73 -18.28 -11.36
N ASP A 158 -8.63 -18.41 -10.39
CA ASP A 158 -9.79 -17.56 -10.15
C ASP A 158 -9.49 -16.45 -9.13
N ARG A 159 -8.22 -16.11 -8.87
CA ARG A 159 -7.83 -15.12 -7.84
C ARG A 159 -7.27 -13.85 -8.45
N VAL A 160 -7.25 -12.79 -7.65
CA VAL A 160 -6.60 -11.52 -8.01
C VAL A 160 -5.57 -11.11 -6.96
N ALA A 161 -4.50 -10.49 -7.44
CA ALA A 161 -3.54 -9.72 -6.63
C ALA A 161 -4.02 -8.29 -6.51
N THR A 162 -4.17 -7.83 -5.28
CA THR A 162 -4.47 -6.43 -4.98
C THR A 162 -3.23 -5.78 -4.43
N LEU A 163 -2.71 -4.80 -5.15
CA LEU A 163 -1.66 -3.90 -4.69
C LEU A 163 -2.31 -2.57 -4.32
N ALA A 164 -2.33 -2.28 -3.03
CA ALA A 164 -2.99 -1.12 -2.47
C ALA A 164 -1.96 -0.14 -1.90
N PHE A 165 -2.10 1.13 -2.28
CA PHE A 165 -1.29 2.24 -1.80
C PHE A 165 -2.15 3.27 -1.09
N LEU A 166 -1.58 3.88 -0.05
CA LEU A 166 -2.25 4.91 0.74
C LEU A 166 -1.26 5.96 1.25
N THR A 167 -1.57 7.24 1.04
CA THR A 167 -0.82 8.36 1.62
C THR A 167 -1.77 9.40 2.22
N PRO A 168 -1.56 9.86 3.47
CA PRO A 168 -2.30 10.99 4.02
C PRO A 168 -1.84 12.33 3.45
N ASN A 169 -0.70 12.39 2.75
CA ASN A 169 -0.18 13.58 2.07
C ASN A 169 -0.91 13.79 0.73
N THR A 170 -2.20 14.11 0.80
CA THR A 170 -3.08 14.21 -0.39
C THR A 170 -2.61 15.26 -1.40
N GLU A 171 -1.95 16.31 -0.93
CA GLU A 171 -1.29 17.34 -1.72
C GLU A 171 -0.09 16.82 -2.54
N LEU A 172 0.46 15.68 -2.16
CA LEU A 172 1.57 15.00 -2.85
C LEU A 172 1.10 13.79 -3.67
N ALA A 173 -0.22 13.59 -3.84
CA ALA A 173 -0.78 12.42 -4.51
C ALA A 173 -0.19 12.20 -5.92
N ASP A 174 0.00 13.27 -6.69
CA ASP A 174 0.56 13.18 -8.05
C ASP A 174 2.04 12.75 -8.05
N VAL A 175 2.82 13.16 -7.04
CA VAL A 175 4.21 12.71 -6.89
C VAL A 175 4.26 11.24 -6.50
N PHE A 176 3.38 10.82 -5.59
CA PHE A 176 3.28 9.43 -5.17
C PHE A 176 2.74 8.50 -6.25
N ASN A 177 1.91 9.01 -7.16
CA ASN A 177 1.38 8.25 -8.28
C ASN A 177 2.51 7.60 -9.10
N ASP A 178 3.57 8.34 -9.42
CA ASP A 178 4.73 7.79 -10.17
C ASP A 178 5.45 6.69 -9.40
N VAL A 179 5.61 6.86 -8.08
CA VAL A 179 6.22 5.86 -7.20
C VAL A 179 5.35 4.61 -7.12
N PHE A 180 4.04 4.77 -6.98
CA PHE A 180 3.08 3.67 -6.91
C PHE A 180 3.04 2.89 -8.23
N ASP A 181 3.16 3.58 -9.36
CA ASP A 181 3.19 2.97 -10.69
C ASP A 181 4.48 2.17 -10.88
N ALA A 182 5.63 2.73 -10.48
CA ALA A 182 6.91 2.01 -10.51
C ALA A 182 6.90 0.76 -9.61
N VAL A 183 6.27 0.82 -8.44
CA VAL A 183 6.11 -0.34 -7.57
C VAL A 183 5.15 -1.37 -8.20
N ALA A 184 4.03 -0.93 -8.78
CA ALA A 184 3.10 -1.82 -9.49
C ALA A 184 3.74 -2.52 -10.69
N ASP A 185 4.59 -1.82 -11.44
CA ASP A 185 5.33 -2.36 -12.58
C ASP A 185 6.31 -3.47 -12.18
N SER A 186 6.74 -3.49 -10.92
CA SER A 186 7.64 -4.51 -10.38
C SER A 186 6.94 -5.82 -9.98
N LEU A 187 5.60 -5.86 -10.04
CA LEU A 187 4.83 -7.05 -9.69
C LEU A 187 5.18 -8.20 -10.64
N THR A 188 5.57 -9.34 -10.09
CA THR A 188 5.87 -10.54 -10.87
C THR A 188 5.25 -11.79 -10.26
N PHE A 189 4.80 -12.69 -11.12
CA PHE A 189 4.39 -14.05 -10.77
C PHE A 189 5.54 -15.01 -11.10
N GLY A 190 5.87 -15.93 -10.19
CA GLY A 190 6.90 -16.95 -10.37
C GLY A 190 6.29 -18.33 -10.53
N TRP A 191 6.84 -19.15 -11.43
CA TRP A 191 6.43 -20.54 -11.64
C TRP A 191 7.46 -21.50 -11.03
N LYS A 192 6.99 -22.67 -10.58
CA LYS A 192 7.90 -23.81 -10.34
C LYS A 192 8.14 -24.47 -11.69
N ASP A 193 9.41 -24.61 -12.05
CA ASP A 193 9.84 -25.45 -13.18
C ASP A 193 9.39 -26.90 -13.00
#